data_AF-A0A519BUZ6-F1
#
_entry.id   AF-A0A519BUZ6-F1
#
_cell.length_a   1.000
_cell.length_b   1.000
_cell.length_c   1.000
_cell.angle_alpha   90.00
_cell.angle_beta   90.00
_cell.angle_gamma   90.00
#
_symmetry.space_group_name_H-M   'P 1'
#
loop_
_entity.id
_entity.type
_entity.pdbx_description
1 polymer ?
#
loop_
_entity_poly.entity_id
_entity_poly.type
_entity_poly.pdbx_seq_one_letter_code
_entity_poly.pdbx_strand_id
1 'polypeptide(L)' 'MVNMWHDIGYGKKAPDEVNVIIEIPAGSKDKYELDKETGLIMLDRVLEVSMAYPGNYGFIPMT' A
#
# COMPACT_ATOMS: atom_id res chain seq x y z
N MET A 1 -11.26 3.66 -14.99
CA MET A 1 -10.55 4.02 -13.74
C MET A 1 -9.73 2.80 -13.37
N VAL A 2 -8.44 2.97 -13.05
CA VAL A 2 -7.52 1.85 -12.78
C VAL A 2 -7.61 1.48 -11.30
N ASN A 3 -7.87 0.22 -10.99
CA ASN A 3 -7.80 -0.32 -9.64
C ASN A 3 -6.37 -0.81 -9.35
N MET A 4 -5.73 -0.24 -8.31
CA MET A 4 -4.32 -0.50 -8.01
C MET A 4 -4.02 -1.94 -7.58
N TRP A 5 -5.02 -2.71 -7.15
CA TRP A 5 -4.88 -4.11 -6.78
C TRP A 5 -5.11 -5.06 -7.95
N HIS A 6 -6.11 -4.79 -8.79
CA HIS A 6 -6.52 -5.71 -9.85
C HIS A 6 -5.93 -5.43 -11.23
N ASP A 7 -5.59 -4.17 -11.54
CA ASP A 7 -5.19 -3.77 -12.90
C ASP A 7 -3.66 -3.63 -13.05
N ILE A 8 -2.92 -3.69 -11.96
CA ILE A 8 -1.45 -3.62 -11.94
C ILE A 8 -0.88 -5.02 -11.72
N GLY A 9 0.04 -5.46 -12.57
CA GLY A 9 0.71 -6.75 -12.40
C GLY A 9 1.74 -6.73 -11.24
N TYR A 10 1.93 -7.87 -10.58
CA TYR A 10 2.92 -8.08 -9.50
C TYR A 10 4.39 -7.83 -9.92
N GLY A 11 4.68 -7.65 -11.21
CA GLY A 11 6.02 -7.35 -11.74
C GLY A 11 6.53 -8.43 -12.71
N LYS A 12 7.23 -8.02 -13.78
CA LYS A 12 7.69 -8.95 -14.84
C LYS A 12 8.75 -9.96 -14.39
N LYS A 13 9.41 -9.69 -13.27
CA LYS A 13 10.51 -10.49 -12.71
C LYS A 13 10.12 -11.14 -11.37
N ALA A 14 8.82 -11.19 -11.06
CA ALA A 14 8.40 -11.88 -9.86
C ALA A 14 8.76 -13.37 -9.95
N PRO A 15 9.22 -14.00 -8.85
CA PRO A 15 9.23 -13.48 -7.48
C PRO A 15 10.49 -12.68 -7.09
N ASP A 16 11.52 -12.62 -7.93
CA ASP A 16 12.82 -12.00 -7.57
C ASP A 16 12.74 -10.47 -7.40
N GLU A 17 11.97 -9.80 -8.24
CA GLU A 17 11.65 -8.37 -8.13
C GLU A 17 10.13 -8.18 -8.31
N VAL A 18 9.50 -7.47 -7.38
CA VAL A 18 8.04 -7.22 -7.38
C VAL A 18 7.71 -5.74 -7.42
N ASN A 19 6.56 -5.42 -8.01
CA ASN A 19 5.94 -4.12 -7.87
C ASN A 19 5.29 -4.00 -6.49
N VAL A 20 5.45 -2.84 -5.84
CA VAL A 20 4.80 -2.53 -4.57
C VAL A 20 4.09 -1.19 -4.69
N ILE A 21 2.81 -1.15 -4.32
CA ILE A 21 2.04 0.09 -4.20
C ILE A 21 2.17 0.56 -2.75
N ILE A 22 2.80 1.72 -2.56
CA ILE A 22 3.03 2.27 -1.22
C ILE A 22 1.75 2.94 -0.71
N GLU A 23 1.26 2.44 0.42
CA GLU A 23 0.11 3.03 1.13
C GLU A 23 0.60 4.03 2.18
N ILE A 24 1.67 3.69 2.89
CA ILE A 24 2.16 4.46 4.04
C ILE A 24 3.63 4.82 3.82
N PRO A 25 3.94 6.10 3.56
CA PRO A 25 5.32 6.56 3.47
C PRO A 25 6.06 6.40 4.81
N ALA A 26 7.37 6.15 4.74
CA ALA A 26 8.24 6.15 5.90
C ALA A 26 8.09 7.45 6.71
N GLY A 27 7.99 7.34 8.03
CA GLY A 27 7.79 8.47 8.95
C GLY A 27 6.32 8.88 9.14
N SER A 28 5.38 8.30 8.39
CA SER A 28 3.95 8.56 8.59
C SER A 28 3.43 7.92 9.88
N LYS A 29 2.51 8.63 10.55
CA LYS A 29 1.63 8.11 11.61
C LYS A 29 0.22 7.80 11.11
N ASP A 30 -0.08 8.22 9.90
CA ASP A 30 -1.37 7.99 9.25
C ASP A 30 -1.30 6.63 8.57
N LYS A 31 -2.10 5.70 9.08
CA LYS A 31 -2.23 4.36 8.52
C LYS A 31 -3.28 4.42 7.42
N TYR A 32 -2.80 4.65 6.21
CA TYR A 32 -3.60 4.49 5.00
C TYR A 32 -3.69 3.03 4.58
N GLU A 33 -4.79 2.68 3.94
CA GLU A 33 -5.01 1.38 3.30
C GLU A 33 -5.77 1.57 1.99
N LEU A 34 -5.56 0.64 1.06
CA LEU A 34 -6.41 0.48 -0.10
C LEU A 34 -7.80 0.01 0.33
N ASP A 35 -8.81 0.80 0.02
CA ASP A 35 -10.18 0.34 0.06
C ASP A 35 -10.44 -0.59 -1.14
N LYS A 36 -10.74 -1.86 -0.84
CA LYS A 36 -10.87 -2.92 -1.85
C LYS A 36 -12.07 -2.76 -2.77
N GLU A 37 -13.12 -2.09 -2.29
CA GLU A 37 -14.35 -1.88 -3.06
C GLU A 37 -14.16 -0.76 -4.09
N THR A 38 -13.55 0.36 -3.68
CA THR A 38 -13.39 1.54 -4.54
C THR A 38 -12.06 1.59 -5.29
N GLY A 39 -11.02 0.89 -4.79
CA GLY A 39 -9.66 0.96 -5.30
C GLY A 39 -8.92 2.26 -4.94
N LEU A 40 -9.46 3.05 -4.01
CA LEU A 40 -8.86 4.30 -3.53
C LEU A 40 -8.03 4.07 -2.26
N ILE A 41 -7.04 4.95 -2.03
CA ILE A 41 -6.33 4.99 -0.75
C ILE A 41 -7.17 5.78 0.25
N MET A 42 -7.47 5.16 1.39
CA MET A 42 -8.27 5.74 2.46
C MET A 42 -7.51 5.71 3.78
N LEU A 43 -7.73 6.71 4.63
CA LEU A 43 -7.20 6.71 5.99
C LEU A 43 -8.01 5.70 6.81
N ASP A 44 -7.38 4.59 7.22
CA ASP A 44 -7.99 3.65 8.17
C ASP A 44 -7.98 4.28 9.57
N ARG A 45 -6.81 4.73 10.03
CA ARG A 45 -6.67 5.42 11.32
C ARG A 45 -5.37 6.20 11.45
N VAL A 46 -5.31 7.07 12.45
CA VAL A 46 -4.06 7.67 12.95
C VAL A 46 -3.51 6.77 14.06
N LEU A 47 -2.21 6.48 14.06
CA LEU A 47 -1.58 5.69 15.11
C LEU A 47 -1.65 6.42 16.46
N GLU A 48 -2.21 5.77 17.48
CA GLU A 48 -2.34 6.32 18.83
C GLU A 48 -1.01 6.36 19.60
N VAL A 49 -0.07 5.50 19.22
CA VAL A 49 1.27 5.41 19.80
C VAL A 49 2.21 6.43 19.14
N SER A 50 3.18 6.94 19.90
CA SER A 50 4.22 7.84 19.35
C SER A 50 5.29 7.08 18.55
N MET A 51 4.85 6.20 17.66
CA MET A 51 5.67 5.51 16.67
C MET A 51 5.20 5.91 15.27
N ALA A 52 6.13 5.87 14.32
CA ALA A 52 5.86 6.08 12.90
C ALA A 52 6.36 4.87 12.12
N TYR A 53 5.84 4.65 10.92
CA TYR A 53 6.30 3.56 10.07
C TYR A 53 7.80 3.76 9.74
N PRO A 54 8.69 2.79 10.06
CA PRO A 54 10.13 2.98 9.91
C PRO A 54 10.61 2.90 8.46
N GLY A 55 9.76 2.46 7.55
CA GLY A 55 10.00 2.36 6.11
C GLY A 55 8.70 2.49 5.33
N ASN A 56 8.81 2.55 4.01
CA ASN A 56 7.63 2.57 3.14
C ASN A 56 6.89 1.24 3.26
N TYR A 57 5.58 1.30 3.49
CA TYR A 57 4.71 0.15 3.67
C TYR A 57 3.58 0.17 2.64
N GLY A 58 3.17 -1.01 2.20
CA GLY A 58 2.12 -1.17 1.20
C GLY A 58 1.93 -2.63 0.81
N PHE A 59 1.39 -2.87 -0.39
CA PHE A 59 1.03 -4.20 -0.86
C PHE A 59 1.60 -4.52 -2.24
N ILE A 60 1.65 -5.82 -2.56
CA ILE A 60 1.96 -6.32 -3.90
C ILE A 60 0.63 -6.47 -4.66
N PRO A 61 0.47 -5.87 -5.84
CA PRO A 61 -0.74 -6.05 -6.65
C PRO A 61 -1.00 -7.51 -7.03
N MET A 62 -2.26 -7.87 -7.25
CA MET A 62 -2.71 -9.24 -7.60
C MET A 62 -2.31 -10.35 -6.60
N THR A 63 -2.06 -10.02 -5.33
CA THR A 63 -1.86 -10.99 -4.24
C THR A 63 -2.95 -10.91 -3.18
#